data_AF-A0A653D6G9-F1
#
_entry.id   AF-A0A653D6G9-F1
#
_cell.length_a   1.000
_cell.length_b   1.000
_cell.length_c   1.000
_cell.angle_alpha   90.00
_cell.angle_beta   90.00
_cell.angle_gamma   90.00
#
_symmetry.space_group_name_H-M   'P 1'
#
loop_
_entity.id
_entity.type
_entity.pdbx_description
1 polymer ?
#
loop_
_entity_poly.entity_id
_entity_poly.type
_entity_poly.pdbx_seq_one_letter_code
_entity_poly.pdbx_strand_id
1 'polypeptide(L)'
;MDHGGSSGTTNSRLGLDLIVETPEYAQKLAAALHTDNAQVKKQVLELLAALCVHGDEGRARVQDTLEHLRKLKNERYRLSVIVKELDRATSVDYQTSLVAFINCFIISTPRLNDRIRLRNEFIGCHLLPVLNNLRYVCDTVYALEQSNDACGS
;
A
#
# COMPACT_ATOMS: atom_id res chain seq x y z
N MET A 1 -23.18 -46.97 10.46
CA MET A 1 -21.74 -46.75 10.67
C MET A 1 -21.22 -46.07 9.42
N ASP A 2 -20.20 -45.22 9.57
CA ASP A 2 -19.63 -44.25 8.59
C ASP A 2 -20.37 -42.93 8.44
N HIS A 3 -19.73 -41.76 8.44
CA HIS A 3 -18.37 -41.40 8.86
C HIS A 3 -18.41 -39.90 9.18
N GLY A 4 -18.02 -39.55 10.40
CA GLY A 4 -17.72 -38.17 10.76
C GLY A 4 -16.42 -37.69 10.10
N GLY A 5 -16.28 -36.37 10.03
CA GLY A 5 -15.01 -35.69 9.76
C GLY A 5 -14.92 -35.02 8.40
N SER A 6 -15.71 -33.95 8.17
CA SER A 6 -15.35 -33.00 7.12
C SER A 6 -14.23 -32.10 7.61
N SER A 7 -13.05 -32.41 7.07
CA SER A 7 -11.78 -31.68 7.06
C SER A 7 -11.87 -30.18 7.41
N GLY A 8 -11.35 -29.83 8.58
CA GLY A 8 -10.99 -28.46 8.93
C GLY A 8 -9.72 -28.06 8.19
N THR A 9 -9.87 -27.52 6.99
CA THR A 9 -8.79 -26.80 6.28
C THR A 9 -9.38 -25.73 5.36
N THR A 10 -9.86 -24.62 5.92
CA THR A 10 -10.22 -23.42 5.14
C THR A 10 -9.85 -22.12 5.87
N ASN A 11 -8.70 -22.07 6.55
CA ASN A 11 -8.38 -20.92 7.40
C ASN A 11 -7.61 -19.77 6.72
N SER A 12 -7.56 -19.70 5.39
CA SER A 12 -6.85 -18.59 4.69
C SER A 12 -7.64 -17.93 3.55
N ARG A 13 -8.71 -18.57 3.03
CA ARG A 13 -9.56 -17.99 1.97
C ARG A 13 -10.78 -17.24 2.53
N LEU A 14 -11.39 -17.76 3.60
CA LEU A 14 -12.62 -17.19 4.20
C LEU A 14 -12.46 -15.76 4.76
N GLY A 15 -11.25 -15.35 5.14
CA GLY A 15 -11.00 -14.00 5.68
C GLY A 15 -11.05 -12.89 4.63
N LEU A 16 -10.65 -13.18 3.38
CA LEU A 16 -10.67 -12.23 2.26
C LEU A 16 -12.02 -12.22 1.54
N ASP A 17 -12.71 -13.37 1.47
CA ASP A 17 -14.03 -13.45 0.86
C ASP A 17 -15.06 -12.59 1.61
N LEU A 18 -15.02 -12.57 2.95
CA LEU A 18 -15.89 -11.70 3.79
C LEU A 18 -15.58 -10.19 3.59
N ILE A 19 -14.33 -9.86 3.28
CA ILE A 19 -13.85 -8.51 2.96
C ILE A 19 -14.38 -8.05 1.60
N VAL A 20 -14.53 -8.98 0.66
CA VAL A 20 -15.03 -8.75 -0.70
C VAL A 20 -16.56 -8.69 -0.75
N GLU A 21 -17.29 -9.18 0.26
CA GLU A 21 -18.76 -9.15 0.25
C GLU A 21 -19.38 -7.91 0.93
N THR A 22 -18.67 -7.20 1.81
CA THR A 22 -19.25 -6.03 2.52
C THR A 22 -18.92 -4.70 1.82
N PRO A 23 -19.89 -3.95 1.26
CA PRO A 23 -19.62 -2.70 0.54
C PRO A 23 -19.06 -1.58 1.44
N GLU A 24 -19.35 -1.58 2.74
CA GLU A 24 -18.76 -0.60 3.67
C GLU A 24 -17.28 -0.85 3.98
N TYR A 25 -16.71 -1.97 3.53
CA TYR A 25 -15.34 -2.33 3.89
C TYR A 25 -14.32 -1.34 3.34
N ALA A 26 -14.48 -0.90 2.09
CA ALA A 26 -13.63 0.11 1.48
C ALA A 26 -13.65 1.44 2.27
N GLN A 27 -14.81 1.81 2.83
CA GLN A 27 -14.95 2.99 3.67
C GLN A 27 -14.24 2.83 5.02
N LYS A 28 -14.35 1.65 5.64
CA LYS A 28 -13.66 1.33 6.90
C LYS A 28 -12.14 1.34 6.73
N LEU A 29 -11.63 0.75 5.65
CA LEU A 29 -10.19 0.79 5.34
C LEU A 29 -9.70 2.22 5.06
N ALA A 30 -10.47 3.01 4.31
CA ALA A 30 -10.15 4.40 4.05
C ALA A 30 -10.12 5.22 5.35
N ALA A 31 -11.08 5.02 6.25
CA ALA A 31 -11.11 5.66 7.56
C ALA A 31 -9.90 5.25 8.42
N ALA A 32 -9.53 3.97 8.41
CA ALA A 32 -8.35 3.47 9.13
C ALA A 32 -7.04 4.06 8.58
N LEU A 33 -6.90 4.22 7.26
CA LEU A 33 -5.79 4.94 6.63
C LEU A 33 -5.78 6.45 6.90
N HIS A 34 -6.90 7.01 7.33
CA HIS A 34 -7.04 8.42 7.69
C HIS A 34 -6.68 8.72 9.15
N THR A 35 -6.50 7.71 10.00
CA THR A 35 -6.06 7.89 11.40
C THR A 35 -4.64 8.48 11.47
N ASP A 36 -4.19 9.01 12.61
CA ASP A 36 -2.80 9.47 12.78
C ASP A 36 -1.83 8.35 13.20
N ASN A 37 -2.33 7.14 13.44
CA ASN A 37 -1.52 6.03 13.91
C ASN A 37 -0.80 5.33 12.75
N ALA A 38 0.51 5.55 12.63
CA ALA A 38 1.34 4.97 11.59
C ALA A 38 1.30 3.43 11.55
N GLN A 39 1.19 2.76 12.71
CA GLN A 39 1.08 1.29 12.79
C GLN A 39 -0.22 0.79 12.14
N VAL A 40 -1.33 1.45 12.44
CA VAL A 40 -2.64 1.11 11.85
C VAL A 40 -2.61 1.33 10.34
N LYS A 41 -2.08 2.49 9.89
CA LYS A 41 -1.96 2.76 8.45
C LYS A 41 -1.11 1.70 7.75
N LYS A 42 0.01 1.30 8.35
CA LYS A 42 0.91 0.27 7.82
C LYS A 42 0.16 -1.05 7.62
N GLN A 43 -0.53 -1.54 8.66
CA GLN A 43 -1.29 -2.79 8.59
C GLN A 43 -2.37 -2.74 7.49
N VAL A 44 -3.05 -1.60 7.34
CA VAL A 44 -4.03 -1.44 6.26
C VAL A 44 -3.39 -1.44 4.88
N LEU A 45 -2.22 -0.81 4.70
CA LEU A 45 -1.50 -0.87 3.43
C LEU A 45 -1.05 -2.29 3.07
N GLU A 46 -0.56 -3.06 4.04
CA GLU A 46 -0.16 -4.45 3.82
C GLU A 46 -1.36 -5.31 3.40
N LEU A 47 -2.53 -5.07 4.02
CA LEU A 47 -3.77 -5.71 3.60
C LEU A 47 -4.18 -5.29 2.18
N LEU A 48 -4.10 -4.00 1.83
CA LEU A 48 -4.39 -3.54 0.47
C LEU A 48 -3.43 -4.15 -0.56
N ALA A 49 -2.15 -4.32 -0.21
CA ALA A 49 -1.19 -5.00 -1.06
C ALA A 49 -1.54 -6.48 -1.27
N ALA A 50 -2.04 -7.18 -0.24
CA ALA A 50 -2.55 -8.54 -0.36
C ALA A 50 -3.81 -8.60 -1.25
N LEU A 51 -4.69 -7.60 -1.16
CA LEU A 51 -5.87 -7.50 -2.03
C LEU A 51 -5.50 -7.25 -3.50
N CYS A 52 -4.43 -6.51 -3.79
CA CYS A 52 -3.96 -6.30 -5.16
C CYS A 52 -3.69 -7.62 -5.90
N VAL A 53 -3.14 -8.61 -5.21
CA VAL A 53 -2.83 -9.93 -5.80
C VAL A 53 -4.00 -10.92 -5.75
N HIS A 54 -5.08 -10.58 -5.03
CA HIS A 54 -6.29 -11.40 -4.88
C HIS A 54 -7.28 -11.19 -6.03
N GLY A 55 -6.82 -11.32 -7.27
CA GLY A 55 -7.69 -11.25 -8.46
C GLY A 55 -8.33 -9.88 -8.73
N ASP A 56 -9.28 -9.85 -9.67
CA ASP A 56 -9.93 -8.60 -10.11
C ASP A 56 -10.77 -7.95 -9.01
N GLU A 57 -11.46 -8.75 -8.19
CA GLU A 57 -12.30 -8.26 -7.10
C GLU A 57 -11.47 -7.56 -6.03
N GLY A 58 -10.34 -8.16 -5.61
CA GLY A 58 -9.42 -7.53 -4.66
C GLY A 58 -8.88 -6.19 -5.18
N ARG A 59 -8.49 -6.13 -6.46
CA ARG A 59 -8.06 -4.88 -7.10
C ARG A 59 -9.17 -3.83 -7.15
N ALA A 60 -10.40 -4.21 -7.44
CA ALA A 60 -11.54 -3.30 -7.42
C ALA A 60 -11.74 -2.71 -6.01
N ARG A 61 -11.65 -3.55 -4.96
CA ARG A 61 -11.73 -3.07 -3.56
C ARG A 61 -10.62 -2.10 -3.18
N VAL A 62 -9.40 -2.32 -3.68
CA VAL A 62 -8.29 -1.36 -3.49
C VAL A 62 -8.62 -0.02 -4.16
N GLN A 63 -9.12 -0.04 -5.40
CA GLN A 63 -9.52 1.17 -6.12
C GLN A 63 -10.64 1.94 -5.39
N ASP A 64 -11.66 1.24 -4.90
CA ASP A 64 -12.75 1.84 -4.12
C ASP A 64 -12.23 2.46 -2.82
N THR A 65 -11.34 1.76 -2.11
CA THR A 65 -10.73 2.26 -0.87
C THR A 65 -9.95 3.56 -1.13
N LEU A 66 -9.15 3.61 -2.20
CA LEU A 66 -8.39 4.80 -2.58
C LEU A 66 -9.32 5.96 -2.99
N GLU A 67 -10.44 5.68 -3.67
CA GLU A 67 -11.43 6.70 -4.01
C GLU A 67 -12.14 7.26 -2.77
N HIS A 68 -12.46 6.41 -1.78
CA HIS A 68 -12.98 6.88 -0.50
C HIS A 68 -11.95 7.72 0.27
N LEU A 69 -10.70 7.27 0.32
CA LEU A 69 -9.62 8.01 0.96
C LEU A 69 -9.37 9.36 0.30
N ARG A 70 -9.46 9.43 -1.04
CA ARG A 70 -9.41 10.68 -1.81
C ARG A 70 -10.47 11.67 -1.35
N LYS A 71 -11.72 11.22 -1.20
CA LYS A 71 -12.83 12.06 -0.72
C LYS A 71 -12.60 12.54 0.71
N LEU A 72 -12.18 11.64 1.60
CA LEU A 72 -11.89 11.97 3.01
C LEU A 72 -10.77 13.02 3.13
N LYS A 73 -9.72 12.92 2.32
CA LYS A 73 -8.58 13.86 2.31
C LYS A 73 -8.82 15.09 1.42
N ASN A 74 -9.99 15.19 0.78
CA ASN A 74 -10.33 16.24 -0.18
C ASN A 74 -9.27 16.41 -1.28
N GLU A 75 -8.77 15.30 -1.81
CA GLU A 75 -7.73 15.27 -2.82
C GLU A 75 -8.31 15.25 -4.25
N ARG A 76 -7.57 15.86 -5.19
CA ARG A 76 -8.01 15.93 -6.58
C ARG A 76 -7.90 14.57 -7.28
N TYR A 77 -6.84 13.82 -7.00
CA TYR A 77 -6.54 12.54 -7.64
C TYR A 77 -6.47 11.42 -6.61
N ARG A 78 -6.99 10.24 -6.95
CA ARG A 78 -7.03 9.11 -6.01
C ARG A 78 -5.64 8.58 -5.65
N LEU A 79 -4.69 8.59 -6.59
CA LEU A 79 -3.34 8.09 -6.33
C LEU A 79 -2.48 9.09 -5.57
N SER A 80 -2.81 10.39 -5.63
CA SER A 80 -2.04 11.40 -4.91
C SER A 80 -2.15 11.25 -3.40
N VAL A 81 -3.20 10.58 -2.88
CA VAL A 81 -3.32 10.30 -1.44
C VAL A 81 -2.16 9.45 -0.93
N ILE A 82 -1.71 8.46 -1.72
CA ILE A 82 -0.64 7.54 -1.35
C ILE A 82 0.72 8.22 -1.55
N VAL A 83 0.89 8.99 -2.62
CA VAL A 83 2.13 9.74 -2.86
C VAL A 83 2.37 10.78 -1.76
N LYS A 84 1.32 11.50 -1.35
CA LYS A 84 1.41 12.46 -0.24
C LYS A 84 1.62 11.79 1.12
N GLU A 85 1.05 10.61 1.35
CA GLU A 85 1.36 9.82 2.55
C GLU A 85 2.83 9.40 2.56
N LEU A 86 3.39 8.98 1.43
CA LEU A 86 4.80 8.62 1.31
C LEU A 86 5.72 9.81 1.57
N ASP A 87 5.40 10.97 1.02
CA ASP A 87 6.17 12.20 1.21
C ASP A 87 6.16 12.68 2.68
N ARG A 88 5.06 12.47 3.40
CA ARG A 88 4.90 12.89 4.81
C ARG A 88 5.37 11.85 5.82
N ALA A 89 5.51 10.58 5.41
CA ALA A 89 5.91 9.51 6.30
C ALA A 89 7.33 9.75 6.81
N THR A 90 7.53 9.66 8.13
CA THR A 90 8.83 9.80 8.78
C THR A 90 9.45 8.47 9.19
N SER A 91 8.62 7.43 9.35
CA SER A 91 9.07 6.07 9.66
C SER A 91 9.53 5.35 8.40
N VAL A 92 10.77 4.87 8.40
CA VAL A 92 11.34 4.06 7.30
C VAL A 92 10.53 2.80 7.05
N ASP A 93 10.02 2.16 8.11
CA ASP A 93 9.18 0.97 8.00
C ASP A 93 7.85 1.28 7.28
N TYR A 94 7.22 2.40 7.62
CA TYR A 94 5.98 2.83 6.94
C TYR A 94 6.24 3.28 5.49
N GLN A 95 7.33 4.01 5.23
CA GLN A 95 7.76 4.36 3.88
C GLN A 95 8.00 3.11 3.02
N THR A 96 8.64 2.08 3.60
CA THR A 96 8.87 0.80 2.93
C THR A 96 7.56 0.12 2.55
N SER A 97 6.59 0.04 3.46
CA SER A 97 5.26 -0.50 3.15
C SER A 97 4.52 0.30 2.08
N LEU A 98 4.63 1.63 2.06
CA LEU A 98 4.03 2.48 1.02
C LEU A 98 4.65 2.23 -0.36
N VAL A 99 5.98 2.18 -0.46
CA VAL A 99 6.67 1.88 -1.72
C VAL A 99 6.35 0.46 -2.20
N ALA A 100 6.32 -0.51 -1.29
CA ALA A 100 5.94 -1.89 -1.58
C ALA A 100 4.49 -1.98 -2.11
N PHE A 101 3.56 -1.26 -1.48
CA PHE A 101 2.17 -1.19 -1.94
C PHE A 101 2.07 -0.60 -3.35
N ILE A 102 2.71 0.54 -3.62
CA ILE A 102 2.71 1.16 -4.96
C ILE A 102 3.22 0.15 -6.02
N ASN A 103 4.33 -0.52 -5.72
CA ASN A 103 4.91 -1.50 -6.62
C ASN A 103 3.95 -2.69 -6.84
N CYS A 104 3.38 -3.22 -5.76
CA CYS A 104 2.40 -4.31 -5.82
C CYS A 104 1.19 -3.94 -6.67
N PHE A 105 0.63 -2.74 -6.47
CA PHE A 105 -0.54 -2.27 -7.19
C PHE A 105 -0.28 -2.12 -8.70
N ILE A 106 0.91 -1.64 -9.08
CA ILE A 106 1.33 -1.56 -10.48
C ILE A 106 1.54 -2.96 -11.07
N ILE A 107 2.28 -3.84 -10.41
CA ILE A 107 2.64 -5.16 -10.96
C ILE A 107 1.43 -6.08 -11.08
N SER A 108 0.53 -6.05 -10.09
CA SER A 108 -0.69 -6.85 -10.03
C SER A 108 -1.73 -6.50 -11.10
N THR A 109 -1.59 -5.35 -11.77
CA THR A 109 -2.44 -4.97 -12.89
C THR A 109 -2.12 -5.86 -14.12
N PRO A 110 -3.09 -6.63 -14.65
CA PRO A 110 -2.78 -7.75 -15.57
C PRO A 110 -2.31 -7.30 -16.95
N ARG A 111 -2.93 -6.25 -17.52
CA ARG A 111 -2.63 -5.78 -18.87
C ARG A 111 -1.44 -4.83 -18.86
N LEU A 112 -0.44 -5.08 -19.71
CA LEU A 112 0.76 -4.24 -19.81
C LEU A 112 0.44 -2.77 -20.04
N ASN A 113 -0.48 -2.47 -20.97
CA ASN A 113 -0.87 -1.09 -21.28
C ASN A 113 -1.50 -0.38 -20.06
N ASP A 114 -2.28 -1.10 -19.26
CA ASP A 114 -2.86 -0.54 -18.03
C ASP A 114 -1.79 -0.31 -16.97
N ARG A 115 -0.80 -1.21 -16.85
CA ARG A 115 0.36 -1.00 -15.97
C ARG A 115 1.13 0.26 -16.34
N ILE A 116 1.36 0.49 -17.63
CA ILE A 116 2.04 1.69 -18.13
C ILE A 116 1.21 2.93 -17.79
N ARG A 117 -0.10 2.90 -18.04
CA ARG A 117 -1.01 4.01 -17.69
C ARG A 117 -1.00 4.29 -16.19
N LEU A 118 -1.12 3.27 -15.35
CA LEU A 118 -1.13 3.39 -13.89
C LEU A 118 0.20 3.95 -13.37
N ARG A 119 1.32 3.48 -13.90
CA ARG A 119 2.64 4.04 -13.59
C ARG A 119 2.74 5.52 -13.97
N ASN A 120 2.26 5.88 -15.15
CA ASN A 120 2.25 7.27 -15.60
C ASN A 120 1.31 8.14 -14.75
N GLU A 121 0.20 7.61 -14.26
CA GLU A 121 -0.70 8.29 -13.31
C GLU A 121 0.03 8.61 -11.99
N PHE A 122 0.81 7.67 -11.45
CA PHE A 122 1.67 7.91 -10.29
C PHE A 122 2.76 8.95 -10.56
N ILE A 123 3.40 8.91 -11.74
CA ILE A 123 4.38 9.92 -12.17
C ILE A 123 3.72 11.30 -12.23
N GLY A 124 2.51 11.38 -12.80
CA GLY A 124 1.71 12.61 -12.84
C GLY A 124 1.27 13.11 -11.45
N CYS A 125 1.27 12.25 -10.43
CA CYS A 125 1.07 12.61 -9.04
C CYS A 125 2.37 12.99 -8.30
N HIS A 126 3.47 13.23 -9.02
CA HIS A 126 4.79 13.59 -8.47
C HIS A 126 5.48 12.50 -7.64
N LEU A 127 5.27 11.22 -7.97
CA LEU A 127 5.97 10.13 -7.28
C LEU A 127 7.50 10.18 -7.46
N LEU A 128 8.00 10.56 -8.65
CA LEU A 128 9.45 10.54 -8.93
C LEU A 128 10.27 11.48 -8.02
N PRO A 129 9.88 12.75 -7.81
CA PRO A 129 10.53 13.61 -6.82
C PRO A 129 10.58 13.01 -5.41
N VAL A 130 9.48 12.43 -4.93
CA VAL A 130 9.40 11.82 -3.59
C VAL A 130 10.40 10.66 -3.48
N LEU A 131 10.43 9.77 -4.48
CA LEU A 131 11.39 8.65 -4.49
C LEU A 131 12.85 9.12 -4.56
N ASN A 132 13.13 10.20 -5.30
CA ASN A 132 14.48 10.76 -5.37
C ASN A 132 14.93 11.34 -4.03
N ASN A 133 14.03 12.02 -3.30
CA ASN A 133 14.30 12.52 -1.96
C ASN A 133 14.61 11.37 -0.98
N LEU A 134 13.81 10.28 -1.02
CA LEU A 134 14.06 9.10 -0.18
C LEU A 134 15.44 8.47 -0.45
N ARG A 135 15.84 8.37 -1.73
CA ARG A 135 17.19 7.87 -2.09
C ARG A 135 18.28 8.78 -1.56
N TYR A 136 18.14 10.09 -1.74
CA TYR A 136 19.12 11.06 -1.26
C TYR A 136 19.31 10.99 0.26
N VAL A 137 18.22 10.90 1.02
CA VAL A 137 18.26 10.74 2.48
C VAL A 137 18.98 9.44 2.84
N CYS A 138 18.65 8.34 2.17
CA CYS A 138 19.29 7.03 2.37
C CYS A 138 20.81 7.10 2.14
N ASP A 139 21.23 7.63 1.00
CA ASP A 139 22.65 7.77 0.63
C ASP A 139 23.41 8.67 1.62
N THR A 140 22.76 9.74 2.10
CA THR A 140 23.34 10.66 3.09
C THR A 140 23.54 9.98 4.44
N VAL A 141 22.56 9.21 4.91
CA VAL A 141 22.67 8.44 6.17
C VAL A 141 23.82 7.44 6.08
N TYR A 142 23.91 6.68 4.99
CA TYR A 142 25.01 5.72 4.78
C TYR A 142 26.39 6.39 4.71
N ALA A 143 26.49 7.59 4.12
CA ALA A 143 27.74 8.34 4.07
C ALA A 143 28.17 8.84 5.46
N LEU A 144 27.21 9.28 6.29
CA LEU A 144 27.49 9.72 7.66
C LEU A 144 27.91 8.57 8.56
N GLU A 145 27.26 7.41 8.46
CA GLU A 145 27.65 6.20 9.19
C GLU A 145 29.09 5.78 8.88
N GLN A 146 29.46 5.75 7.60
CA GLN A 146 30.84 5.47 7.18
C GLN A 146 31.87 6.51 7.66
N SER A 147 31.48 7.78 7.74
CA SER A 147 32.37 8.83 8.26
C SER A 147 32.59 8.74 9.77
N ASN A 148 31.59 8.31 10.53
CA ASN A 148 31.71 8.10 11.98
C ASN A 148 32.59 6.87 12.29
N ASP A 149 32.49 5.80 11.51
CA ASP A 149 33.32 4.61 11.67
C ASP A 149 34.81 4.89 11.33
N ALA A 150 35.07 5.77 10.36
CA ALA A 150 36.43 6.17 9.97
C ALA A 150 37.13 7.08 10.99
N CYS A 151 36.38 7.83 11.81
CA CYS A 151 36.95 8.70 12.85
C CYS A 151 37.09 8.00 14.22
N GLY A 152 36.47 6.83 14.38
CA GLY A 152 36.53 6.02 15.60
C GLY A 152 37.64 4.96 15.65
N SER A 153 38.54 4.93 14.64
CA SER A 153 39.65 3.97 14.53
C SER A 153 41.02 4.64 14.70
#